data_AF-A0A968T477-F1
#
_entry.id   AF-A0A968T477-F1
#
_cell.length_a   1.000
_cell.length_b   1.000
_cell.length_c   1.000
_cell.angle_alpha   90.00
_cell.angle_beta   90.00
_cell.angle_gamma   90.00
#
_symmetry.space_group_name_H-M   'P 1'
#
loop_
_entity.id
_entity.type
_entity.pdbx_description
1 polymer ?
#
loop_
_entity_poly.entity_id
_entity_poly.type
_entity_poly.pdbx_seq_one_letter_code
_entity_poly.pdbx_strand_id
1 'polypeptide(L)'
;MYRFNYRRAALLGLATLGINVLWGIYNSQLPILLQAGRPDFAVDVPGYAFSPTMAGFIMTLDNVLALFIHPYIGARSDHTRTRLGRRLPYILVGAPLACLAFVAIPHLAGGPLPLFIGAILLTLLALDLFHAPLTALMPDLTPSAQRSQVNGVINLMGRVRRSAGLSCRRAALR
;
A
#
# COMPACT_ATOMS: atom_id res chain seq x y z
N MET A 1 15.32 -29.55 14.93
CA MET A 1 14.32 -29.51 13.84
C MET A 1 13.44 -28.28 13.99
N TYR A 2 13.63 -27.23 13.18
CA TYR A 2 12.74 -26.06 13.19
C TYR A 2 11.40 -26.46 12.54
N ARG A 3 10.34 -26.59 13.35
CA ARG A 3 8.99 -26.87 12.84
C ARG A 3 8.48 -25.65 12.09
N PHE A 4 8.29 -25.80 10.78
CA PHE A 4 7.68 -24.77 9.95
C PHE A 4 6.23 -24.56 10.37
N ASN A 5 5.92 -23.39 10.91
CA ASN A 5 4.56 -23.03 11.28
C ASN A 5 3.85 -22.51 10.03
N TYR A 6 3.23 -23.41 9.26
CA TYR A 6 2.42 -23.08 8.08
C TYR A 6 1.39 -21.98 8.35
N ARG A 7 0.83 -21.94 9.56
CA ARG A 7 -0.10 -20.88 9.99
C ARG A 7 0.54 -19.49 9.99
N ARG A 8 1.79 -19.36 10.43
CA ARG A 8 2.51 -18.07 10.45
C ARG A 8 2.93 -17.65 9.05
N ALA A 9 3.39 -18.60 8.23
CA ALA A 9 3.70 -18.34 6.83
C ALA A 9 2.46 -17.89 6.03
N ALA A 10 1.32 -18.54 6.25
CA ALA A 10 0.04 -18.17 5.64
C ALA A 10 -0.42 -16.77 6.07
N LEU A 11 -0.29 -16.42 7.37
CA LEU A 11 -0.62 -15.09 7.89
C LEU A 11 0.27 -13.99 7.28
N LEU A 12 1.57 -14.24 7.13
CA LEU A 12 2.49 -13.32 6.45
C LEU A 12 2.13 -13.14 4.97
N GLY A 13 1.81 -14.24 4.28
CA GLY A 13 1.33 -14.21 2.90
C GLY A 13 0.06 -13.37 2.78
N LEU A 14 -0.93 -13.60 3.64
CA LEU A 14 -2.18 -12.85 3.66
C LEU A 14 -1.95 -11.34 3.89
N ALA A 15 -1.08 -10.98 4.83
CA ALA A 15 -0.75 -9.58 5.08
C ALA A 15 -0.04 -8.93 3.88
N THR A 16 0.85 -9.66 3.22
CA THR A 16 1.51 -9.22 1.98
C THR A 16 0.52 -9.05 0.83
N LEU A 17 -0.48 -9.94 0.73
CA LEU A 17 -1.56 -9.81 -0.24
C LEU A 17 -2.34 -8.51 -0.01
N GLY A 18 -2.68 -8.18 1.24
CA GLY A 18 -3.37 -6.94 1.59
C GLY A 18 -2.62 -5.69 1.11
N ILE A 19 -1.30 -5.63 1.35
CA ILE A 19 -0.44 -4.53 0.87
C ILE A 19 -0.49 -4.46 -0.65
N ASN A 20 -0.32 -5.59 -1.33
CA ASN A 20 -0.30 -5.62 -2.79
C ASN A 20 -1.63 -5.16 -3.39
N VAL A 21 -2.76 -5.52 -2.79
CA VAL A 21 -4.09 -5.06 -3.24
C VAL A 21 -4.22 -3.56 -3.03
N LEU A 22 -3.97 -3.04 -1.84
CA LEU A 22 -4.07 -1.59 -1.56
C LEU A 22 -3.15 -0.78 -2.46
N TRP A 23 -1.89 -1.18 -2.59
CA TRP A 23 -0.90 -0.50 -3.43
C TRP A 23 -1.25 -0.58 -4.92
N GLY A 24 -1.84 -1.69 -5.36
CA GLY A 24 -2.36 -1.85 -6.72
C GLY A 24 -3.52 -0.93 -7.04
N ILE A 25 -4.51 -0.85 -6.14
CA ILE A 25 -5.65 0.04 -6.31
C ILE A 25 -5.16 1.48 -6.27
N TYR A 26 -4.33 1.86 -5.29
CA TYR A 26 -3.72 3.19 -5.19
C TYR A 26 -3.06 3.64 -6.50
N ASN A 27 -2.12 2.86 -7.04
CA ASN A 27 -1.44 3.20 -8.30
C ASN A 27 -2.36 3.25 -9.51
N SER A 28 -3.47 2.49 -9.51
CA SER A 28 -4.41 2.48 -10.62
C SER A 28 -5.45 3.62 -10.55
N GLN A 29 -5.88 3.99 -9.33
CA GLN A 29 -6.97 4.94 -9.12
C GLN A 29 -6.48 6.37 -8.88
N LEU A 30 -5.33 6.55 -8.21
CA LEU A 30 -4.84 7.88 -7.88
C LEU A 30 -4.58 8.76 -9.12
N PRO A 31 -3.93 8.27 -10.20
CA PRO A 31 -3.76 9.05 -11.42
C PRO A 31 -5.10 9.44 -12.06
N ILE A 32 -6.12 8.59 -11.94
CA ILE A 32 -7.46 8.85 -12.47
C ILE A 32 -8.11 9.96 -11.67
N LEU A 33 -8.09 9.90 -10.34
CA LEU A 33 -8.66 10.94 -9.47
C LEU A 33 -7.96 12.30 -9.62
N LEU A 34 -6.63 12.29 -9.85
CA LEU A 34 -5.87 13.52 -10.11
C LEU A 34 -6.24 14.16 -11.46
N GLN A 35 -6.48 13.36 -12.49
CA GLN A 35 -6.80 13.83 -13.85
C GLN A 35 -8.30 14.05 -14.09
N ALA A 36 -9.16 13.48 -13.24
CA ALA A 36 -10.61 13.61 -13.34
C ALA A 36 -11.03 15.09 -13.23
N GLY A 37 -12.02 15.50 -14.02
CA GLY A 37 -12.44 16.90 -14.18
C GLY A 37 -11.82 17.64 -15.38
N ARG A 38 -10.93 17.01 -16.16
CA ARG A 38 -10.42 17.56 -17.43
C ARG A 38 -11.39 17.25 -18.59
N PRO A 39 -11.66 18.20 -19.52
CA PRO A 39 -12.56 17.95 -20.66
C PRO A 39 -12.08 16.86 -21.62
N ASP A 40 -10.77 16.58 -21.68
CA ASP A 40 -10.20 15.50 -22.51
C ASP A 40 -10.29 14.10 -21.85
N PHE A 41 -10.69 14.02 -20.58
CA PHE A 41 -10.71 12.77 -19.81
C PHE A 41 -12.16 12.41 -19.47
N ALA A 42 -12.75 11.52 -20.27
CA ALA A 42 -14.16 11.11 -20.21
C ALA A 42 -14.47 10.22 -18.98
N VAL A 43 -14.28 10.76 -17.78
CA VAL A 43 -14.56 10.11 -16.50
C VAL A 43 -15.33 11.11 -15.62
N ASP A 44 -16.62 10.86 -15.41
CA ASP A 44 -17.54 11.65 -14.57
C ASP A 44 -17.30 11.40 -13.07
N VAL A 45 -16.08 11.66 -12.62
CA VAL A 45 -15.71 11.56 -11.21
C VAL A 45 -15.18 12.93 -10.76
N PRO A 46 -15.57 13.43 -9.58
CA PRO A 46 -15.02 14.68 -9.06
C PRO A 46 -13.51 14.55 -8.88
N GLY A 47 -12.75 15.44 -9.51
CA GLY A 47 -11.29 15.46 -9.46
C GLY A 47 -10.72 16.86 -9.57
N TYR A 48 -9.40 16.94 -9.77
CA TYR A 48 -8.63 18.19 -9.69
C TYR A 48 -8.13 18.70 -11.05
N ALA A 49 -8.50 18.04 -12.15
CA ALA A 49 -8.14 18.41 -13.52
C ALA A 49 -6.63 18.61 -13.76
N PHE A 50 -5.77 17.84 -13.07
CA PHE A 50 -4.33 17.91 -13.30
C PHE A 50 -3.92 17.39 -14.68
N SER A 51 -2.82 17.93 -15.22
CA SER A 51 -2.25 17.40 -16.46
C SER A 51 -1.63 16.00 -16.24
N PRO A 52 -1.57 15.13 -17.27
CA PRO A 52 -0.96 13.81 -17.15
C PRO A 52 0.49 13.86 -16.67
N THR A 53 1.25 14.88 -17.10
CA THR A 53 2.63 15.11 -16.68
C THR A 53 2.72 15.41 -15.18
N MET A 54 1.80 16.23 -14.65
CA MET A 54 1.79 16.59 -13.23
C MET A 54 1.34 15.42 -12.36
N ALA A 55 0.33 14.66 -12.81
CA ALA A 55 -0.08 13.42 -12.14
C ALA A 55 1.07 12.40 -12.11
N GLY A 56 1.81 12.26 -13.22
CA GLY A 56 3.01 11.44 -13.28
C GLY A 56 4.09 11.89 -12.31
N PHE A 57 4.32 13.21 -12.17
CA PHE A 57 5.28 13.75 -11.21
C PHE A 57 4.87 13.48 -9.75
N ILE A 58 3.58 13.63 -9.41
CA ILE A 58 3.06 13.29 -8.08
C ILE A 58 3.25 11.78 -7.80
N MET A 59 3.08 10.94 -8.82
CA MET A 59 3.27 9.49 -8.74
C MET A 59 4.72 9.02 -8.79
N THR A 60 5.69 9.92 -8.94
CA THR A 60 7.11 9.57 -8.74
C THR A 60 7.64 10.12 -7.42
N LEU A 61 7.04 11.19 -6.90
CA LEU A 61 7.36 11.74 -5.59
C LEU A 61 7.13 10.73 -4.45
N ASP A 62 6.09 9.91 -4.53
CA ASP A 62 5.83 8.84 -3.56
C ASP A 62 6.99 7.83 -3.48
N ASN A 63 7.59 7.46 -4.61
CA ASN A 63 8.73 6.56 -4.68
C ASN A 63 9.99 7.20 -4.07
N VAL A 64 10.18 8.51 -4.26
CA VAL A 64 11.26 9.26 -3.62
C VAL A 64 11.06 9.32 -2.11
N LEU A 65 9.83 9.57 -1.64
CA LEU A 65 9.51 9.58 -0.22
C LEU A 65 9.71 8.19 0.41
N ALA A 66 9.25 7.14 -0.27
CA ALA A 66 9.41 5.74 0.16
C ALA A 66 10.88 5.37 0.39
N LEU A 67 11.81 5.87 -0.45
CA LEU A 67 13.25 5.66 -0.31
C LEU A 67 13.78 6.10 1.06
N PHE A 68 13.26 7.19 1.62
CA PHE A 68 13.66 7.70 2.94
C PHE A 68 12.82 7.11 4.08
N ILE A 69 11.52 6.92 3.85
CA ILE A 69 10.58 6.44 4.86
C ILE A 69 10.86 4.98 5.21
N HIS A 70 11.14 4.10 4.22
CA HIS A 70 11.34 2.67 4.50
C HIS A 70 12.52 2.39 5.44
N PRO A 71 13.74 2.93 5.22
CA PRO A 71 14.85 2.75 6.15
C PRO A 71 14.59 3.39 7.51
N TYR A 72 13.97 4.58 7.53
CA TYR A 72 13.65 5.29 8.78
C TYR A 72 12.69 4.48 9.66
N ILE A 73 11.60 3.99 9.08
CA ILE A 73 10.62 3.15 9.78
C ILE A 73 11.24 1.81 10.16
N GLY A 74 12.04 1.21 9.29
CA GLY A 74 12.78 -0.01 9.59
C GLY A 74 13.61 0.13 10.86
N ALA A 75 14.48 1.15 10.92
CA ALA A 75 15.31 1.44 12.08
C ALA A 75 14.48 1.73 13.35
N ARG A 76 13.44 2.56 13.24
CA ARG A 76 12.54 2.88 14.37
C ARG A 76 11.78 1.65 14.89
N SER A 77 11.35 0.77 13.99
CA SER A 77 10.65 -0.46 14.35
C SER A 77 11.54 -1.42 15.13
N ASP A 78 12.84 -1.44 14.83
CA ASP A 78 13.80 -2.29 15.54
C ASP A 78 14.02 -1.84 16.99
N HIS A 79 13.99 -0.55 17.29
CA HIS A 79 14.17 -0.06 18.67
C HIS A 79 12.95 -0.25 19.58
N THR A 80 11.80 -0.64 19.04
CA THR A 80 10.56 -0.69 19.81
C THR A 80 10.45 -2.03 20.56
N ARG A 81 10.29 -2.01 21.89
CA ARG A 81 10.13 -3.21 22.72
C ARG A 81 8.70 -3.26 23.27
N THR A 82 7.85 -4.14 22.73
CA THR A 82 6.50 -4.39 23.27
C THR A 82 6.29 -5.86 23.60
N ARG A 83 5.26 -6.15 24.41
CA ARG A 83 4.87 -7.53 24.80
C ARG A 83 4.48 -8.42 23.61
N LEU A 84 4.13 -7.82 22.46
CA LEU A 84 3.73 -8.51 21.23
C LEU A 84 4.89 -8.69 20.23
N GLY A 85 6.10 -8.21 20.58
CA GLY A 85 7.28 -8.24 19.71
C GLY A 85 7.75 -6.85 19.27
N ARG A 86 8.86 -6.80 18.51
CA ARG A 86 9.48 -5.52 18.09
C ARG A 86 8.75 -4.89 16.89
N ARG A 87 8.33 -5.71 15.92
CA ARG A 87 7.83 -5.29 14.60
C ARG A 87 6.31 -5.41 14.43
N LEU A 88 5.67 -6.28 15.20
CA LEU A 88 4.22 -6.53 15.15
C LEU A 88 3.33 -5.32 15.54
N PRO A 89 3.67 -4.43 16.51
CA PRO A 89 2.79 -3.32 16.86
C PRO A 89 2.61 -2.32 15.70
N TYR A 90 3.66 -2.09 14.91
CA TYR A 90 3.60 -1.23 13.72
C TYR A 90 2.65 -1.79 12.65
N ILE A 91 2.66 -3.12 12.47
CA ILE A 91 1.76 -3.80 11.55
C ILE A 91 0.30 -3.67 12.03
N LEU A 92 0.06 -3.90 13.32
CA LEU A 92 -1.29 -3.86 13.90
C LEU A 92 -1.92 -2.47 13.91
N VAL A 93 -1.12 -1.41 14.03
CA VAL A 93 -1.61 -0.01 13.98
C VAL A 93 -1.65 0.49 12.53
N GLY A 94 -0.63 0.19 11.74
CA GLY A 94 -0.51 0.64 10.35
C GLY A 94 -1.58 0.06 9.43
N ALA A 95 -1.92 -1.23 9.57
CA ALA A 95 -2.92 -1.88 8.74
C ALA A 95 -4.33 -1.26 8.83
N PRO A 96 -4.95 -1.08 10.01
CA PRO A 96 -6.26 -0.42 10.10
C PRO A 96 -6.19 1.05 9.72
N LEU A 97 -5.10 1.75 10.07
CA LEU A 97 -4.90 3.15 9.67
C LEU A 97 -4.85 3.29 8.14
N ALA A 98 -4.13 2.40 7.45
CA ALA A 98 -4.04 2.39 6.00
C ALA A 98 -5.41 2.10 5.36
N CYS A 99 -6.17 1.14 5.89
CA CYS A 99 -7.52 0.86 5.41
C CYS A 99 -8.45 2.07 5.56
N LEU A 100 -8.45 2.72 6.74
CA LEU A 100 -9.31 3.88 7.00
C LEU A 100 -8.93 5.07 6.12
N ALA A 101 -7.63 5.38 6.01
CA ALA A 101 -7.14 6.47 5.18
C ALA A 101 -7.44 6.21 3.69
N PHE A 102 -7.28 4.98 3.24
CA PHE A 102 -7.56 4.59 1.85
C PHE A 102 -9.04 4.73 1.48
N VAL A 103 -9.95 4.32 2.38
CA VAL A 103 -11.41 4.48 2.18
C VAL A 103 -11.81 5.97 2.16
N ALA A 104 -11.09 6.83 2.87
CA ALA A 104 -11.38 8.26 2.90
C ALA A 104 -11.05 8.99 1.58
N ILE A 105 -10.09 8.50 0.77
CA ILE A 105 -9.66 9.13 -0.49
C ILE A 105 -10.84 9.44 -1.45
N PRO A 106 -11.69 8.47 -1.84
CA PRO A 106 -12.81 8.74 -2.76
C PRO A 106 -13.86 9.69 -2.16
N HIS A 107 -14.05 9.69 -0.83
CA HIS A 107 -15.00 10.60 -0.18
C HIS A 107 -14.51 12.06 -0.15
N LEU A 108 -13.20 12.26 -0.21
CA LEU A 108 -12.56 13.58 -0.25
C LEU A 108 -12.25 14.03 -1.69
N ALA A 109 -12.52 13.19 -2.69
CA ALA A 109 -12.39 13.54 -4.09
C ALA A 109 -13.47 14.59 -4.46
N GLY A 110 -13.04 15.76 -4.95
CA GLY A 110 -13.91 16.92 -5.19
C GLY A 110 -14.05 17.90 -4.03
N GLY A 111 -13.45 17.59 -2.88
CA GLY A 111 -13.37 18.49 -1.74
C GLY A 111 -12.23 19.52 -1.84
N PRO A 112 -11.90 20.20 -0.74
CA PRO A 112 -10.75 21.11 -0.70
C PRO A 112 -9.44 20.34 -0.90
N LEU A 113 -8.65 20.79 -1.87
CA LEU A 113 -7.40 20.17 -2.31
C LEU A 113 -6.40 19.83 -1.17
N PRO A 114 -6.21 20.67 -0.12
CA PRO A 114 -5.34 20.31 0.99
C PRO A 114 -5.78 19.07 1.78
N LEU A 115 -7.09 18.84 1.94
CA LEU A 115 -7.60 17.65 2.65
C LEU A 115 -7.36 16.38 1.83
N PHE A 116 -7.52 16.45 0.52
CA PHE A 116 -7.25 15.34 -0.37
C PHE A 116 -5.76 14.98 -0.40
N ILE A 117 -4.88 15.96 -0.52
CA ILE A 117 -3.43 15.74 -0.42
C ILE A 117 -3.06 15.17 0.95
N GLY A 118 -3.64 15.68 2.03
CA GLY A 118 -3.44 15.16 3.38
C GLY A 118 -3.85 13.68 3.51
N ALA A 119 -4.99 13.29 2.92
CA ALA A 119 -5.45 11.90 2.91
C ALA A 119 -4.53 10.98 2.10
N ILE A 120 -4.01 11.45 0.97
CA ILE A 120 -3.01 10.72 0.17
C ILE A 120 -1.74 10.49 0.99
N LEU A 121 -1.19 11.55 1.58
CA LEU A 121 0.03 11.48 2.39
C LEU A 121 -0.15 10.56 3.61
N LEU A 122 -1.29 10.65 4.28
CA LEU A 122 -1.61 9.77 5.42
C LEU A 122 -1.68 8.31 4.98
N THR A 123 -2.31 8.03 3.84
CA THR A 123 -2.41 6.68 3.28
C THR A 123 -1.04 6.13 2.90
N LEU A 124 -0.19 6.94 2.26
CA LEU A 124 1.19 6.58 1.92
C LEU A 124 2.00 6.23 3.18
N LEU A 125 1.97 7.13 4.18
CA LEU A 125 2.68 6.91 5.44
C LEU A 125 2.17 5.66 6.16
N ALA A 126 0.86 5.42 6.19
CA ALA A 126 0.29 4.24 6.84
C ALA A 126 0.65 2.94 6.11
N LEU A 127 0.64 2.94 4.77
CA LEU A 127 1.09 1.82 3.96
C LEU A 127 2.58 1.52 4.18
N ASP A 128 3.42 2.55 4.21
CA ASP A 128 4.86 2.39 4.44
C ASP A 128 5.16 1.91 5.87
N LEU A 129 4.40 2.40 6.86
CA LEU A 129 4.49 1.97 8.26
C LEU A 129 4.16 0.49 8.43
N PHE A 130 3.27 -0.04 7.60
CA PHE A 130 2.91 -1.45 7.58
C PHE A 130 3.90 -2.29 6.74
N HIS A 131 4.31 -1.78 5.58
CA HIS A 131 5.11 -2.52 4.61
C HIS A 131 6.56 -2.75 5.07
N ALA A 132 7.24 -1.71 5.57
CA ALA A 132 8.63 -1.80 6.00
C ALA A 132 8.90 -2.87 7.09
N PRO A 133 8.15 -2.95 8.20
CA PRO A 133 8.37 -3.99 9.20
C PRO A 133 7.95 -5.38 8.71
N LEU A 134 7.00 -5.47 7.76
CA LEU A 134 6.53 -6.73 7.23
C LEU A 134 7.56 -7.39 6.30
N THR A 135 8.19 -6.62 5.41
CA THR A 135 9.28 -7.12 4.55
C THR A 135 10.51 -7.50 5.36
N ALA A 136 10.79 -6.78 6.44
CA ALA A 136 11.87 -7.11 7.38
C ALA A 136 11.57 -8.37 8.21
N LEU A 137 10.31 -8.64 8.54
CA LEU A 137 9.88 -9.82 9.32
C LEU A 137 9.89 -11.13 8.49
N MET A 138 9.72 -11.05 7.17
CA MET A 138 9.77 -12.21 6.27
C MET A 138 11.05 -13.07 6.40
N PRO A 139 12.26 -12.50 6.34
CA PRO A 139 13.50 -13.28 6.49
C PRO A 139 13.69 -13.83 7.91
N ASP A 140 13.10 -13.21 8.93
CA ASP A 140 13.17 -13.67 10.33
C ASP A 140 12.31 -14.93 10.56
N LEU A 141 11.17 -15.04 9.86
CA LEU A 141 10.22 -16.14 10.03
C LEU A 141 10.38 -17.27 8.99
N THR A 142 11.14 -17.05 7.92
CA THR A 142 11.31 -18.00 6.81
C THR A 142 12.76 -18.52 6.72
N PRO A 143 13.02 -19.79 7.07
CA PRO A 143 14.34 -20.42 6.90
C PRO A 143 14.81 -20.40 5.44
N SER A 144 16.12 -20.30 5.23
CA SER A 144 16.76 -20.17 3.90
C SER A 144 16.29 -21.22 2.87
N ALA A 145 16.05 -22.46 3.30
CA ALA A 145 15.62 -23.56 2.43
C ALA A 145 14.21 -23.39 1.81
N GLN A 146 13.34 -22.55 2.39
CA GLN A 146 11.94 -22.41 1.94
C GLN A 146 11.61 -21.01 1.41
N ARG A 147 12.59 -20.12 1.32
CA ARG A 147 12.43 -18.76 0.77
C ARG A 147 11.89 -18.76 -0.66
N SER A 148 12.26 -19.76 -1.48
CA SER A 148 11.75 -19.91 -2.86
C SER A 148 10.25 -20.21 -2.91
N GLN A 149 9.75 -21.11 -2.06
CA GLN A 149 8.32 -21.44 -2.03
C GLN A 149 7.48 -20.28 -1.49
N VAL A 150 7.96 -19.59 -0.46
CA VAL A 150 7.29 -18.40 0.08
C VAL A 150 7.27 -17.25 -0.94
N ASN A 151 8.38 -17.02 -1.65
CA ASN A 151 8.41 -16.06 -2.75
C ASN A 151 7.48 -16.46 -3.90
N GLY A 152 7.33 -17.76 -4.19
CA GLY A 152 6.35 -18.26 -5.15
C GLY A 152 4.91 -17.89 -4.78
N VAL A 153 4.53 -18.06 -3.51
CA VAL A 153 3.22 -17.65 -2.99
C VAL A 153 3.06 -16.13 -3.03
N ILE A 154 4.06 -15.36 -2.60
CA ILE A 154 4.04 -13.89 -2.65
C ILE A 154 3.87 -13.39 -4.10
N ASN A 155 4.60 -13.96 -5.05
CA ASN A 155 4.48 -13.61 -6.47
C ASN A 155 3.11 -14.00 -7.06
N LEU A 156 2.51 -15.09 -6.57
CA LEU A 156 1.15 -15.48 -6.94
C LEU A 156 0.11 -14.48 -6.40
N MET A 157 0.28 -14.01 -5.17
CA MET A 157 -0.56 -12.98 -4.55
C MET A 157 -0.35 -11.61 -5.21
N GLY A 158 0.86 -11.29 -5.65
CA GLY A 158 1.18 -10.11 -6.46
C GLY A 158 0.49 -10.10 -7.84
N ARG A 159 -0.01 -11.23 -8.34
CA ARG A 159 -0.85 -11.25 -9.56
C ARG A 159 -2.27 -10.73 -9.30
N VAL A 160 -2.81 -10.91 -8.09
CA VAL A 160 -4.13 -10.38 -7.67
C VAL A 160 -4.14 -8.84 -7.69
N ARG A 161 -2.98 -8.21 -7.46
CA ARG A 161 -2.78 -6.76 -7.61
C ARG A 161 -3.27 -6.22 -8.97
N ARG A 162 -3.00 -6.95 -10.06
CA ARG A 162 -3.36 -6.50 -11.41
C ARG A 162 -4.87 -6.61 -11.67
N SER A 163 -5.53 -7.64 -11.16
CA SER A 163 -6.97 -7.82 -11.36
C SER A 163 -7.80 -6.84 -10.53
N ALA A 164 -7.39 -6.52 -9.29
CA ALA A 164 -8.10 -5.57 -8.44
C ALA A 164 -8.15 -4.15 -9.05
N GLY A 165 -7.03 -3.67 -9.60
CA GLY A 165 -6.97 -2.36 -10.28
C GLY A 165 -7.85 -2.31 -11.54
N LEU A 166 -7.93 -3.41 -12.29
CA LEU A 166 -8.80 -3.54 -13.47
C LEU A 166 -10.29 -3.53 -13.11
N SER A 167 -10.67 -4.23 -12.04
CA SER A 167 -12.05 -4.28 -11.56
C SER A 167 -12.54 -2.93 -11.05
N CYS A 168 -11.70 -2.21 -10.30
CA CYS A 168 -12.04 -0.88 -9.78
C CYS A 168 -12.11 0.16 -10.91
N ARG A 169 -11.21 0.07 -11.91
CA ARG A 169 -11.28 0.91 -13.12
C ARG A 169 -12.58 0.69 -13.92
N ARG A 170 -13.10 -0.53 -13.99
CA ARG A 170 -14.41 -0.79 -14.61
C ARG A 170 -15.58 -0.23 -13.81
N ALA A 171 -15.45 -0.13 -12.49
CA ALA A 171 -16.46 0.47 -11.63
C ALA A 171 -16.46 2.01 -11.71
N ALA A 172 -15.29 2.63 -11.91
CA ALA A 172 -15.15 4.08 -12.08
C ALA A 172 -15.50 4.60 -13.50
N LEU A 173 -15.68 3.71 -14.47
CA LEU A 173 -16.04 4.01 -15.86
C LEU A 173 -17.53 3.74 -16.17
N ARG A 174 -18.32 3.40 -15.14
CA ARG A 174 -19.78 3.23 -15.22
C ARG A 174 -20.44 4.35 -14.44
#